data_AF-A0A7S3UW97-F1
#
_entry.id   AF-A0A7S3UW97-F1
#
_cell.length_a   1.000
_cell.length_b   1.000
_cell.length_c   1.000
_cell.angle_alpha   90.00
_cell.angle_beta   90.00
_cell.angle_gamma   90.00
#
_symmetry.space_group_name_H-M   'P 1'
#
loop_
_entity.id
_entity.type
_entity.pdbx_description
1 polymer ?
#
loop_
_entity_poly.entity_id
_entity_poly.type
_entity_poly.pdbx_seq_one_letter_code
_entity_poly.pdbx_strand_id
1 'polypeptide(L)'
;AWLVHRLNERIGGAAAWTNAERSIGILDIYGFEIMQQNGLEQLLINYANEVLQHQFNEAVFVQEQAAYRAEGVPWDAITFADNRPTLELLAKKPTGLLALLEEQALLGRRDASDQKLLNLYHQTHLDKHPRYAKPRFESPEFIVHHFAGPVTYDVGGFLGKNRDTLHEDLLDLLSTTEHPLLREVLALEEDPSAAGGFPAAGEAE
;
A
#
# COMPACT_ATOMS: atom_id res chain seq x y z
N ALA A 1 5.09 16.04 5.80
CA ALA A 1 6.00 16.34 4.66
C ALA A 1 7.14 17.31 5.04
N TRP A 2 6.86 18.50 5.57
CA TRP A 2 7.87 19.57 5.79
C TRP A 2 9.15 19.14 6.53
N LEU A 3 9.04 18.45 7.68
CA LEU A 3 10.23 18.01 8.43
C LEU A 3 11.16 17.11 7.61
N VAL A 4 10.59 16.16 6.86
CA VAL A 4 11.34 15.25 6.00
C VAL A 4 12.03 16.02 4.87
N HIS A 5 11.32 16.96 4.24
CA HIS A 5 11.89 17.84 3.23
C HIS A 5 13.11 18.61 3.76
N ARG A 6 12.97 19.26 4.92
CA ARG A 6 14.06 20.01 5.56
C ARG A 6 15.26 19.13 5.92
N LEU A 7 15.02 17.91 6.40
CA LEU A 7 16.09 16.96 6.65
C LEU A 7 16.81 16.55 5.37
N ASN A 8 16.07 16.27 4.30
CA ASN A 8 16.65 15.90 3.00
C ASN A 8 17.50 17.03 2.42
N GLU A 9 17.06 18.29 2.50
CA GLU A 9 17.85 19.46 2.11
C GLU A 9 19.18 19.54 2.88
N ARG A 10 19.17 19.21 4.18
CA ARG A 10 20.36 19.27 5.05
C ARG A 10 21.34 18.12 4.82
N ILE A 11 20.85 16.94 4.45
CA ILE A 11 21.67 15.74 4.26
C ILE A 11 22.36 15.73 2.88
N GLY A 12 21.96 16.63 1.96
CA GLY A 12 22.64 16.81 0.67
C GLY A 12 21.70 17.13 -0.51
N GLY A 13 20.38 17.12 -0.28
CA GLY A 13 19.37 17.36 -1.30
C GLY A 13 19.39 16.31 -2.42
N ALA A 14 18.58 16.51 -3.47
CA ALA A 14 18.51 15.58 -4.60
C ALA A 14 19.87 15.39 -5.31
N ALA A 15 20.70 16.43 -5.37
CA ALA A 15 21.98 16.42 -6.07
C ALA A 15 23.03 15.46 -5.46
N ALA A 16 22.96 15.19 -4.16
CA ALA A 16 23.85 14.21 -3.52
C ALA A 16 23.51 12.77 -3.91
N TRP A 17 22.24 12.48 -4.19
CA TRP A 17 21.77 11.14 -4.55
C TRP A 17 21.81 10.89 -6.06
N THR A 18 21.49 11.89 -6.89
CA THR A 18 21.49 11.74 -8.36
C THR A 18 22.91 11.57 -8.94
N ASN A 19 23.93 12.05 -8.24
CA ASN A 19 25.33 11.92 -8.64
C ASN A 19 26.05 10.73 -7.97
N ALA A 20 25.35 9.95 -7.16
CA ALA A 20 25.95 8.79 -6.50
C ALA A 20 26.01 7.61 -7.50
N GLU A 21 27.20 7.09 -7.77
CA GLU A 21 27.38 5.90 -8.61
C GLU A 21 26.77 4.64 -7.99
N ARG A 22 26.62 4.60 -6.65
CA ARG A 22 26.08 3.48 -5.88
C ARG A 22 25.32 4.00 -4.67
N SER A 23 24.26 3.29 -4.29
CA SER A 23 23.48 3.57 -3.08
C SER A 23 23.13 2.27 -2.35
N ILE A 24 22.94 2.37 -1.04
CA ILE A 24 22.42 1.29 -0.19
C ILE A 24 21.15 1.82 0.46
N GLY A 25 20.02 1.20 0.16
CA GLY A 25 18.73 1.51 0.78
C GLY A 25 18.53 0.66 2.04
N ILE A 26 18.10 1.30 3.12
CA ILE A 26 17.65 0.63 4.33
C ILE A 26 16.14 0.85 4.43
N LEU A 27 15.38 -0.23 4.52
CA LEU A 27 13.93 -0.19 4.69
C LEU A 27 13.59 -0.53 6.14
N ASP A 28 12.97 0.43 6.82
CA ASP A 28 12.41 0.26 8.16
C ASP A 28 10.92 0.62 8.10
N ILE A 29 10.06 -0.40 8.14
CA ILE A 29 8.61 -0.26 8.06
C ILE A 29 7.93 -1.14 9.10
N TYR A 30 6.64 -0.89 9.34
CA TYR A 30 5.81 -1.77 10.16
C TYR A 30 5.78 -3.19 9.60
N GLY A 31 5.96 -4.17 10.50
CA GLY A 31 5.74 -5.58 10.20
C GLY A 31 4.25 -5.91 10.03
N PHE A 32 3.94 -7.17 9.73
CA PHE A 32 2.56 -7.65 9.59
C PHE A 32 1.76 -7.46 10.89
N GLU A 33 0.56 -6.88 10.79
CA GLU A 33 -0.29 -6.54 11.94
C GLU A 33 -1.61 -7.31 11.94
N ILE A 34 -1.97 -7.85 13.10
CA ILE A 34 -3.30 -8.41 13.39
C ILE A 34 -3.77 -7.82 14.72
N MET A 35 -4.66 -6.84 14.64
CA MET A 35 -5.22 -6.15 15.79
C MET A 35 -6.63 -6.65 16.11
N GLN A 36 -7.21 -6.19 17.23
CA GLN A 36 -8.61 -6.45 17.57
C GLN A 36 -9.58 -5.82 16.56
N GLN A 37 -9.21 -4.67 15.98
CA GLN A 37 -9.94 -3.98 14.92
C GLN A 37 -8.93 -3.59 13.84
N ASN A 38 -9.12 -4.06 12.61
CA ASN A 38 -8.23 -3.78 11.48
C ASN A 38 -8.96 -2.90 10.47
N GLY A 39 -8.46 -1.69 10.24
CA GLY A 39 -9.04 -0.74 9.28
C GLY A 39 -8.28 -0.72 7.95
N LEU A 40 -8.49 0.36 7.18
CA LEU A 40 -7.79 0.61 5.92
C LEU A 40 -6.27 0.67 6.13
N GLU A 41 -5.81 1.25 7.24
CA GLU A 41 -4.40 1.38 7.58
C GLU A 41 -3.74 0.01 7.75
N GLN A 42 -4.36 -0.90 8.51
CA GLN A 42 -3.87 -2.28 8.65
C GLN A 42 -3.89 -3.02 7.31
N LEU A 43 -4.91 -2.81 6.47
CA LEU A 43 -4.97 -3.41 5.13
C LEU A 43 -3.77 -2.96 4.28
N LEU A 44 -3.41 -1.68 4.33
CA LEU A 44 -2.28 -1.11 3.60
C LEU A 44 -0.92 -1.59 4.16
N ILE A 45 -0.79 -1.67 5.49
CA ILE A 45 0.41 -2.23 6.15
C ILE A 45 0.61 -3.69 5.75
N ASN A 46 -0.46 -4.50 5.81
CA ASN A 46 -0.41 -5.91 5.47
C ASN A 46 -0.21 -6.13 3.97
N TYR A 47 -0.73 -5.25 3.10
CA TYR A 47 -0.43 -5.25 1.68
C TYR A 47 1.06 -4.99 1.41
N ALA A 48 1.67 -4.00 2.07
CA ALA A 48 3.10 -3.74 1.94
C ALA A 48 3.93 -4.96 2.38
N ASN A 49 3.54 -5.60 3.48
CA ASN A 49 4.19 -6.83 3.95
C ASN A 49 3.99 -8.00 2.97
N GLU A 50 2.84 -8.13 2.31
CA GLU A 50 2.65 -9.13 1.25
C GLU A 50 3.57 -8.90 0.06
N VAL A 51 3.78 -7.63 -0.35
CA VAL A 51 4.71 -7.29 -1.43
C VAL A 51 6.14 -7.65 -1.03
N LEU A 52 6.57 -7.31 0.19
CA LEU A 52 7.89 -7.68 0.70
C LEU A 52 8.07 -9.19 0.80
N GLN A 53 7.06 -9.91 1.28
CA GLN A 53 7.11 -11.37 1.35
C GLN A 53 7.22 -12.00 -0.04
N HIS A 54 6.53 -11.44 -1.03
CA HIS A 54 6.64 -11.90 -2.42
C HIS A 54 8.05 -11.65 -2.98
N GLN A 55 8.59 -10.44 -2.78
CA GLN A 55 9.95 -10.10 -3.21
C GLN A 55 11.01 -10.96 -2.51
N PHE A 56 10.85 -11.24 -1.21
CA PHE A 56 11.72 -12.14 -0.48
C PHE A 56 11.66 -13.56 -1.07
N ASN A 57 10.46 -14.06 -1.35
CA ASN A 57 10.30 -15.40 -1.93
C ASN A 57 10.96 -15.51 -3.31
N GLU A 58 10.77 -14.52 -4.18
CA GLU A 58 11.40 -14.46 -5.50
C GLU A 58 12.93 -14.34 -5.38
N ALA A 59 13.43 -13.40 -4.59
CA ALA A 59 14.88 -13.17 -4.48
C ALA A 59 15.60 -14.35 -3.82
N VAL A 60 15.12 -14.83 -2.66
CA VAL A 60 15.83 -15.85 -1.90
C VAL A 60 15.61 -17.24 -2.47
N PHE A 61 14.40 -17.61 -2.90
CA PHE A 61 14.18 -18.99 -3.34
C PHE A 61 14.43 -19.19 -4.83
N VAL A 62 14.07 -18.23 -5.69
CA VAL A 62 14.21 -18.41 -7.14
C VAL A 62 15.65 -18.16 -7.57
N GLN A 63 16.28 -17.08 -7.09
CA GLN A 63 17.65 -16.75 -7.49
C GLN A 63 18.67 -17.73 -6.90
N GLU A 64 18.51 -18.13 -5.63
CA GLU A 64 19.41 -19.08 -4.98
C GLU A 64 19.33 -20.46 -5.66
N GLN A 65 18.12 -20.93 -6.01
CA GLN A 65 17.97 -22.17 -6.78
C GLN A 65 18.60 -22.09 -8.16
N ALA A 66 18.55 -20.92 -8.81
CA ALA A 66 19.23 -20.70 -10.09
C ALA A 66 20.76 -20.79 -9.93
N ALA A 67 21.31 -20.24 -8.84
CA ALA A 67 22.74 -20.31 -8.51
C ALA A 67 23.18 -21.76 -8.25
N TYR A 68 22.46 -22.53 -7.40
CA TYR A 68 22.80 -23.94 -7.15
C TYR A 68 22.77 -24.78 -8.43
N ARG A 69 21.79 -24.56 -9.32
CA ARG A 69 21.73 -25.24 -10.62
C ARG A 69 22.91 -24.86 -11.51
N ALA A 70 23.30 -23.58 -11.54
CA ALA A 70 24.43 -23.11 -12.34
C ALA A 70 25.77 -23.71 -11.84
N GLU A 71 25.91 -23.90 -10.52
CA GLU A 71 27.10 -24.48 -9.91
C GLU A 71 27.12 -26.02 -9.90
N GLY A 72 26.05 -26.67 -10.38
CA GLY A 72 25.93 -28.13 -10.40
C GLY A 72 25.78 -28.76 -9.01
N VAL A 73 25.34 -27.97 -8.01
CA VAL A 73 25.08 -28.45 -6.66
C VAL A 73 23.76 -29.22 -6.66
N PRO A 74 23.75 -30.50 -6.20
CA PRO A 74 22.51 -31.25 -6.08
C PRO A 74 21.61 -30.58 -5.04
N TRP A 75 20.44 -30.10 -5.49
CA TRP A 75 19.49 -29.35 -4.69
C TRP A 75 18.07 -29.88 -4.84
N ASP A 76 17.42 -30.17 -3.72
CA ASP A 76 16.01 -30.52 -3.68
C ASP A 76 15.18 -29.23 -3.70
N ALA A 77 14.35 -29.04 -4.73
CA ALA A 77 13.55 -27.83 -4.87
C ALA A 77 12.63 -27.62 -3.65
N ILE A 78 12.82 -26.49 -2.95
CA ILE A 78 11.96 -26.09 -1.85
C ILE A 78 10.69 -25.48 -2.44
N THR A 79 9.53 -26.02 -2.07
CA THR A 79 8.24 -25.40 -2.35
C THR A 79 7.91 -24.37 -1.28
N PHE A 80 7.63 -23.14 -1.68
CA PHE A 80 7.18 -22.07 -0.79
C PHE A 80 5.70 -21.75 -1.03
N ALA A 81 5.05 -21.14 -0.05
CA ALA A 81 3.67 -20.72 -0.16
C ALA A 81 3.56 -19.50 -1.09
N ASP A 82 2.91 -19.67 -2.24
CA ASP A 82 2.65 -18.57 -3.17
C ASP A 82 1.57 -17.62 -2.61
N ASN A 83 1.98 -16.37 -2.41
CA ASN A 83 1.15 -15.28 -1.95
C ASN A 83 0.63 -14.37 -3.08
N ARG A 84 0.99 -14.65 -4.34
CA ARG A 84 0.50 -13.92 -5.52
C ARG A 84 -1.03 -13.82 -5.59
N PRO A 85 -1.82 -14.86 -5.27
CA PRO A 85 -3.28 -14.73 -5.24
C PRO A 85 -3.76 -13.65 -4.25
N THR A 86 -3.09 -13.48 -3.10
CA THR A 86 -3.44 -12.44 -2.14
C THR A 86 -3.08 -11.05 -2.66
N LEU A 87 -1.92 -10.90 -3.31
CA LEU A 87 -1.54 -9.66 -3.98
C LEU A 87 -2.52 -9.28 -5.09
N GLU A 88 -2.98 -10.26 -5.86
CA GLU A 88 -3.98 -10.03 -6.91
C GLU A 88 -5.32 -9.59 -6.33
N LEU A 89 -5.78 -10.23 -5.25
CA LEU A 89 -6.99 -9.79 -4.55
C LEU A 89 -6.88 -8.34 -4.08
N LEU A 90 -5.74 -7.93 -3.54
CA LEU A 90 -5.55 -6.60 -2.96
C LEU A 90 -5.45 -5.51 -4.05
N ALA A 91 -4.60 -5.71 -5.07
CA ALA A 91 -4.12 -4.63 -5.92
C ALA A 91 -4.32 -4.82 -7.44
N LYS A 92 -4.82 -5.98 -7.91
CA LYS A 92 -4.98 -6.21 -9.36
C LYS A 92 -6.04 -5.29 -9.94
N LYS A 93 -5.69 -4.44 -10.90
CA LYS A 93 -6.69 -3.63 -11.62
C LYS A 93 -7.43 -4.50 -12.66
N PRO A 94 -8.74 -4.28 -12.89
CA PRO A 94 -9.62 -3.32 -12.21
C PRO A 94 -10.32 -3.89 -10.96
N THR A 95 -10.16 -5.18 -10.66
CA THR A 95 -11.06 -5.91 -9.75
C THR A 95 -10.58 -6.01 -8.31
N GLY A 96 -9.36 -5.59 -7.99
CA GLY A 96 -8.77 -5.72 -6.67
C GLY A 96 -9.42 -4.78 -5.65
N LEU A 97 -9.31 -5.12 -4.37
CA LEU A 97 -9.98 -4.40 -3.28
C LEU A 97 -9.63 -2.89 -3.28
N LEU A 98 -8.36 -2.54 -3.54
CA LEU A 98 -7.92 -1.14 -3.61
C LEU A 98 -8.45 -0.41 -4.85
N ALA A 99 -8.56 -1.09 -5.99
CA ALA A 99 -9.10 -0.51 -7.22
C ALA A 99 -10.62 -0.25 -7.08
N LEU A 100 -11.34 -1.19 -6.47
CA LEU A 100 -12.77 -1.04 -6.17
C LEU A 100 -13.03 0.04 -5.10
N LEU A 101 -12.13 0.21 -4.12
CA LEU A 101 -12.16 1.33 -3.17
C LEU A 101 -12.03 2.67 -3.90
N GLU A 102 -11.04 2.79 -4.80
CA GLU A 102 -10.82 3.98 -5.61
C GLU A 102 -12.05 4.31 -6.47
N GLU A 103 -12.61 3.32 -7.17
CA GLU A 103 -13.82 3.48 -7.98
C GLU A 103 -15.03 3.95 -7.14
N GLN A 104 -15.26 3.35 -5.97
CA GLN A 104 -16.34 3.77 -5.07
C GLN A 104 -16.10 5.16 -4.48
N ALA A 105 -14.85 5.52 -4.18
CA ALA A 105 -14.52 6.85 -3.65
C ALA A 105 -14.80 7.97 -4.66
N LEU A 106 -14.63 7.68 -5.96
CA LEU A 106 -14.94 8.57 -7.09
C LEU A 106 -16.44 8.77 -7.32
N LEU A 107 -17.30 7.86 -6.85
CA LEU A 107 -18.74 8.09 -6.88
C LEU A 107 -19.10 9.30 -6.02
N GLY A 108 -20.07 10.11 -6.48
CA GLY A 108 -20.49 11.31 -5.76
C GLY A 108 -20.89 11.01 -4.30
N ARG A 109 -20.79 12.01 -3.42
CA ARG A 109 -21.05 11.85 -1.96
C ARG A 109 -22.39 11.20 -1.60
N ARG A 110 -23.39 11.27 -2.47
CA ARG A 110 -24.72 10.64 -2.27
C ARG A 110 -24.72 9.14 -2.54
N ASP A 111 -23.81 8.66 -3.38
CA ASP A 111 -23.81 7.28 -3.87
C ASP A 111 -22.72 6.41 -3.26
N ALA A 112 -21.65 6.99 -2.71
CA ALA A 112 -20.57 6.27 -2.05
C ALA A 112 -20.90 6.00 -0.57
N SER A 113 -20.94 4.73 -0.16
CA SER A 113 -21.00 4.33 1.26
C SER A 113 -20.15 3.08 1.52
N ASP A 114 -19.61 2.97 2.73
CA ASP A 114 -18.75 1.84 3.09
C ASP A 114 -19.51 0.50 2.99
N GLN A 115 -20.82 0.50 3.27
CA GLN A 115 -21.68 -0.67 3.07
C GLN A 115 -21.81 -1.07 1.58
N LYS A 116 -21.92 -0.09 0.67
CA LYS A 116 -21.94 -0.38 -0.78
C LYS A 116 -20.60 -0.91 -1.26
N LEU A 117 -19.49 -0.38 -0.73
CA LEU A 117 -18.15 -0.89 -0.98
C LEU A 117 -18.00 -2.35 -0.53
N LEU A 118 -18.45 -2.67 0.69
CA LEU A 118 -18.43 -4.04 1.20
C LEU A 118 -19.29 -4.99 0.35
N ASN A 119 -20.48 -4.54 -0.04
CA ASN A 119 -21.35 -5.30 -0.94
C ASN A 119 -20.66 -5.56 -2.29
N LEU A 120 -19.94 -4.57 -2.83
CA LEU A 120 -19.15 -4.71 -4.05
C LEU A 120 -18.01 -5.73 -3.87
N TYR A 121 -17.28 -5.69 -2.75
CA TYR A 121 -16.27 -6.71 -2.44
C TYR A 121 -16.86 -8.12 -2.38
N HIS A 122 -17.97 -8.31 -1.67
CA HIS A 122 -18.65 -9.61 -1.61
C HIS A 122 -19.13 -10.06 -2.98
N GLN A 123 -19.75 -9.19 -3.78
CA GLN A 123 -20.21 -9.52 -5.13
C GLN A 123 -19.06 -9.92 -6.07
N THR A 124 -17.90 -9.28 -5.94
CA THR A 124 -16.75 -9.52 -6.81
C THR A 124 -15.97 -10.78 -6.40
N HIS A 125 -15.79 -11.04 -5.10
CA HIS A 125 -14.82 -12.03 -4.62
C HIS A 125 -15.39 -13.19 -3.79
N LEU A 126 -16.55 -13.06 -3.17
CA LEU A 126 -17.11 -14.13 -2.33
C LEU A 126 -17.37 -15.37 -3.19
N ASP A 127 -16.86 -16.52 -2.72
CA ASP A 127 -16.91 -17.82 -3.40
C ASP A 127 -16.23 -17.86 -4.79
N LYS A 128 -15.55 -16.77 -5.19
CA LYS A 128 -14.86 -16.62 -6.48
C LYS A 128 -13.35 -16.51 -6.33
N HIS A 129 -12.88 -15.97 -5.19
CA HIS A 129 -11.46 -15.78 -4.91
C HIS A 129 -11.03 -16.59 -3.69
N PRO A 130 -10.00 -17.46 -3.78
CA PRO A 130 -9.61 -18.38 -2.70
C PRO A 130 -9.06 -17.69 -1.44
N ARG A 131 -8.68 -16.41 -1.56
CA ARG A 131 -8.14 -15.60 -0.47
C ARG A 131 -9.12 -14.61 0.14
N TYR A 132 -10.38 -14.63 -0.28
CA TYR A 132 -11.42 -13.74 0.22
C TYR A 132 -12.51 -14.54 0.94
N ALA A 133 -12.94 -14.07 2.10
CA ALA A 133 -14.06 -14.65 2.83
C ALA A 133 -14.89 -13.56 3.53
N LYS A 134 -16.06 -13.96 4.03
CA LYS A 134 -16.96 -13.13 4.84
C LYS A 134 -17.11 -13.77 6.23
N PRO A 135 -17.21 -13.00 7.32
CA PRO A 135 -17.56 -13.55 8.63
C PRO A 135 -18.88 -14.31 8.60
N ARG A 136 -19.02 -15.28 9.53
CA ARG A 136 -20.22 -16.14 9.61
C ARG A 136 -21.50 -15.36 9.89
N PHE A 137 -21.40 -14.28 10.67
CA PHE A 137 -22.51 -13.41 11.04
C PHE A 137 -22.44 -12.11 10.26
N GLU A 138 -23.61 -11.55 9.93
CA GLU A 138 -23.69 -10.27 9.22
C GLU A 138 -22.98 -9.18 10.05
N SER A 139 -22.00 -8.56 9.44
CA SER A 139 -21.09 -7.59 10.05
C SER A 139 -20.51 -6.71 8.93
N PRO A 140 -20.07 -5.47 9.24
CA PRO A 140 -19.42 -4.59 8.27
C PRO A 140 -17.97 -5.02 7.97
N GLU A 141 -17.72 -6.32 7.89
CA GLU A 141 -16.37 -6.90 7.88
C GLU A 141 -16.17 -7.85 6.71
N PHE A 142 -14.92 -7.95 6.24
CA PHE A 142 -14.45 -8.94 5.27
C PHE A 142 -13.14 -9.56 5.73
N ILE A 143 -12.81 -10.73 5.18
CA ILE A 143 -11.63 -11.50 5.58
C ILE A 143 -10.70 -11.67 4.38
N VAL A 144 -9.42 -11.37 4.57
CA VAL A 144 -8.36 -11.67 3.60
C VAL A 144 -7.41 -12.71 4.19
N HIS A 145 -7.12 -13.76 3.41
CA HIS A 145 -6.15 -14.78 3.80
C HIS A 145 -4.75 -14.39 3.33
N HIS A 146 -3.97 -13.82 4.25
CA HIS A 146 -2.58 -13.44 4.02
C HIS A 146 -1.62 -14.61 4.22
N PHE A 147 -0.33 -14.42 3.87
CA PHE A 147 0.74 -15.38 4.15
C PHE A 147 0.86 -15.70 5.65
N ALA A 148 0.59 -14.71 6.52
CA ALA A 148 0.64 -14.83 7.98
C ALA A 148 -0.67 -15.34 8.61
N GLY A 149 -1.72 -15.58 7.80
CA GLY A 149 -3.02 -16.06 8.27
C GLY A 149 -4.21 -15.17 7.87
N PRO A 150 -5.45 -15.56 8.23
CA PRO A 150 -6.63 -14.76 7.97
C PRO A 150 -6.67 -13.50 8.85
N VAL A 151 -6.97 -12.36 8.24
CA VAL A 151 -7.19 -11.09 8.93
C VAL A 151 -8.59 -10.58 8.59
N THR A 152 -9.33 -10.16 9.62
CA THR A 152 -10.68 -9.58 9.47
C THR A 152 -10.57 -8.07 9.51
N TYR A 153 -11.09 -7.41 8.48
CA TYR A 153 -11.06 -5.96 8.31
C TYR A 153 -12.47 -5.38 8.41
N ASP A 154 -12.63 -4.31 9.16
CA ASP A 154 -13.85 -3.50 9.23
C ASP A 154 -13.82 -2.45 8.12
N VAL A 155 -14.83 -2.45 7.24
CA VAL A 155 -14.93 -1.49 6.13
C VAL A 155 -15.24 -0.07 6.60
N GLY A 156 -15.65 0.11 7.86
CA GLY A 156 -16.03 1.38 8.44
C GLY A 156 -14.98 2.48 8.25
N GLY A 157 -15.36 3.55 7.57
CA GLY A 157 -14.50 4.71 7.34
C GLY A 157 -13.51 4.54 6.19
N PHE A 158 -13.52 3.43 5.44
CA PHE A 158 -12.62 3.23 4.29
C PHE A 158 -12.72 4.37 3.27
N LEU A 159 -13.93 4.73 2.85
CA LEU A 159 -14.12 5.79 1.86
C LEU A 159 -13.74 7.17 2.40
N GLY A 160 -14.01 7.42 3.69
CA GLY A 160 -13.64 8.68 4.34
C GLY A 160 -12.13 8.85 4.40
N LYS A 161 -11.43 7.80 4.81
CA LYS A 161 -9.96 7.75 4.89
C LYS A 161 -9.30 7.83 3.51
N ASN A 162 -9.88 7.22 2.48
CA ASN A 162 -9.34 7.24 1.13
C ASN A 162 -9.56 8.56 0.38
N ARG A 163 -10.56 9.36 0.77
CA ARG A 163 -10.88 10.62 0.10
C ARG A 163 -9.91 11.76 0.42
N ASP A 164 -9.27 11.71 1.59
CA ASP A 164 -8.28 12.69 2.06
C ASP A 164 -8.63 14.16 1.71
N THR A 165 -9.91 14.55 1.85
CA THR A 165 -10.36 15.90 1.45
C THR A 165 -10.37 16.86 2.62
N LEU A 166 -9.64 17.97 2.50
CA LEU A 166 -9.79 19.15 3.33
C LEU A 166 -10.80 20.13 2.71
N HIS A 167 -11.52 20.90 3.52
CA HIS A 167 -12.46 21.90 3.01
C HIS A 167 -11.70 23.13 2.49
N GLU A 168 -12.09 23.67 1.33
CA GLU A 168 -11.48 24.87 0.72
C GLU A 168 -11.42 26.05 1.70
N ASP A 169 -12.52 26.37 2.40
CA ASP A 169 -12.50 27.43 3.43
C ASP A 169 -11.41 27.27 4.51
N LEU A 170 -11.02 26.04 4.85
CA LEU A 170 -9.93 25.78 5.79
C LEU A 170 -8.57 26.03 5.13
N LEU A 171 -8.41 25.68 3.86
CA LEU A 171 -7.23 26.01 3.06
C LEU A 171 -7.09 27.53 2.90
N ASP A 172 -8.18 28.22 2.57
CA ASP A 172 -8.24 29.67 2.49
C ASP A 172 -7.85 30.32 3.81
N LEU A 173 -8.40 29.85 4.94
CA LEU A 173 -8.01 30.34 6.26
C LEU A 173 -6.52 30.10 6.52
N LEU A 174 -6.02 28.90 6.25
CA LEU A 174 -4.60 28.57 6.45
C LEU A 174 -3.69 29.44 5.57
N SER A 175 -4.11 29.82 4.38
CA SER A 175 -3.37 30.71 3.48
C SER A 175 -3.16 32.12 4.07
N THR A 176 -4.07 32.57 4.95
CA THR A 176 -3.97 33.88 5.62
C THR A 176 -3.00 33.91 6.80
N THR A 177 -2.41 32.77 7.17
CA THR A 177 -1.53 32.66 8.33
C THR A 177 -0.32 33.61 8.25
N GLU A 178 -0.01 34.28 9.35
CA GLU A 178 1.23 35.07 9.51
C GLU A 178 2.35 34.26 10.17
N HIS A 179 2.05 33.05 10.65
CA HIS A 179 3.03 32.22 11.34
C HIS A 179 4.06 31.67 10.33
N PRO A 180 5.36 32.00 10.47
CA PRO A 180 6.38 31.67 9.47
C PRO A 180 6.44 30.18 9.12
N LEU A 181 6.38 29.31 10.13
CA LEU A 181 6.39 27.85 9.91
C LEU A 181 5.17 27.37 9.11
N LEU A 182 3.99 27.93 9.37
CA LEU A 182 2.78 27.47 8.68
C LEU A 182 2.81 27.88 7.21
N ARG A 183 3.35 29.07 6.89
CA ARG A 183 3.59 29.46 5.49
C ARG A 183 4.52 28.51 4.76
N GLU A 184 5.61 28.10 5.39
CA GLU A 184 6.54 27.13 4.79
C GLU A 184 5.93 25.73 4.62
N VAL A 185 5.12 25.28 5.58
CA VAL A 185 4.45 23.97 5.50
C VAL A 185 3.46 23.94 4.33
N LEU A 186 2.65 25.00 4.17
CA LEU A 186 1.62 25.08 3.12
C LEU A 186 2.25 25.23 1.72
N ALA A 187 3.34 25.99 1.59
CA ALA A 187 4.04 26.15 0.31
C ALA A 187 4.65 24.85 -0.25
N LEU A 188 4.90 23.84 0.59
CA LEU A 188 5.41 22.54 0.14
C LEU A 188 4.32 21.61 -0.41
N GLU A 189 3.05 21.85 -0.12
CA GLU A 189 1.94 21.03 -0.64
C GLU A 189 1.56 21.41 -2.09
N GLU A 190 1.98 22.58 -2.56
CA GLU A 190 1.73 23.06 -3.92
C GLU A 190 2.74 22.52 -4.97
N ASP A 191 3.75 21.74 -4.55
CA ASP A 191 4.74 21.15 -5.46
C ASP A 191 4.42 19.66 -5.77
N PRO A 192 3.70 19.36 -6.86
CA PRO A 192 3.35 17.98 -7.23
C PRO A 192 4.57 17.12 -7.61
N SER A 193 5.78 17.69 -7.71
CA SER A 193 7.01 16.94 -7.96
C SER A 193 7.62 16.31 -6.69
N ALA A 194 7.17 16.72 -5.49
CA ALA A 194 7.68 16.23 -4.21
C ALA A 194 6.99 14.94 -3.72
N ALA A 195 5.86 14.54 -4.33
CA ALA A 195 5.24 13.24 -4.12
C ALA A 195 6.08 12.18 -4.86
N GLY A 196 7.12 11.69 -4.20
CA GLY A 196 8.09 10.73 -4.74
C GLY A 196 7.41 9.47 -5.28
N GLY A 197 7.17 9.45 -6.59
CA GLY A 197 7.02 8.22 -7.34
C GLY A 197 8.36 7.50 -7.30
N PHE A 198 8.39 6.30 -6.74
CA PHE A 198 9.50 5.39 -7.00
C PHE A 198 9.61 5.24 -8.52
N PRO A 199 10.81 5.45 -9.13
CA PRO A 199 10.99 5.12 -10.52
C PRO A 199 10.64 3.64 -10.68
N ALA A 200 9.74 3.34 -11.61
CA ALA A 200 9.42 1.97 -11.99
C ALA A 200 10.76 1.26 -12.25
N ALA A 201 10.98 0.13 -11.57
CA ALA A 201 12.10 -0.74 -11.84
C ALA A 201 12.11 -1.01 -13.34
N GLY A 202 13.17 -0.56 -14.02
CA GLY A 202 13.28 -0.65 -15.46
C GLY A 202 13.07 -2.08 -15.94
N GLU A 203 12.23 -2.22 -16.95
CA GLU A 203 12.30 -3.35 -17.87
C GLU A 203 13.68 -3.27 -18.53
N ALA A 204 14.60 -4.10 -18.06
CA ALA A 204 15.80 -4.44 -18.80
C ALA A 204 15.39 -5.51 -19.83
N GLU A 205 15.33 -5.11 -21.10
CA GLU A 205 15.54 -6.00 -22.25
C GLU A 205 16.96 -6.61 -22.22
#